data_AF-A0A368CN68-F1
#
_entry.id   AF-A0A368CN68-F1
#
_cell.length_a   1.000
_cell.length_b   1.000
_cell.length_c   1.000
_cell.angle_alpha   90.00
_cell.angle_beta   90.00
_cell.angle_gamma   90.00
#
_symmetry.space_group_name_H-M   'P 1'
#
loop_
_entity.id
_entity.type
_entity.pdbx_description
1 polymer ?
#
loop_
_entity_poly.entity_id
_entity_poly.type
_entity_poly.pdbx_seq_one_letter_code
_entity_poly.pdbx_strand_id
1 'polypeptide(L)'
;MPQRCVLPLVAGLVAAFGLSSAHAAASQLLESVKQNKQLASQLCGEFRKLNASGRKAHDPASIRNTAASQGLSPIDAEILTTYVVGMYCPDVR
;
A
#
# COMPACT_ATOMS: atom_id res chain seq x y z
N MET A 1 -37.07 40.38 40.93
CA MET A 1 -36.02 39.71 41.74
C MET A 1 -36.52 38.29 42.05
N PRO A 2 -35.66 37.25 42.00
CA PRO A 2 -35.43 36.46 40.79
C PRO A 2 -35.91 35.01 40.92
N GLN A 3 -36.35 34.41 39.82
CA GLN A 3 -36.41 32.95 39.70
C GLN A 3 -35.48 32.51 38.58
N ARG A 4 -34.34 31.99 39.03
CA ARG A 4 -33.21 31.49 38.23
C ARG A 4 -33.65 30.19 37.56
N CYS A 5 -33.70 30.20 36.24
CA CYS A 5 -33.83 28.97 35.46
C CYS A 5 -32.90 29.09 34.26
N VAL A 6 -31.61 28.78 34.45
CA VAL A 6 -30.70 28.53 33.33
C VAL A 6 -29.66 27.49 33.76
N LEU A 7 -29.95 26.23 33.50
CA LEU A 7 -28.97 25.22 33.08
C LEU A 7 -29.62 24.50 31.90
N PRO A 8 -28.89 24.27 30.79
CA PRO A 8 -27.80 23.31 30.86
C PRO A 8 -26.51 23.78 30.20
N LEU A 9 -25.40 23.52 30.88
CA LEU A 9 -24.05 23.52 30.34
C LEU A 9 -23.92 22.31 29.41
N VAL A 10 -24.27 22.49 28.14
CA VAL A 10 -24.01 21.47 27.09
C VAL A 10 -22.53 21.57 26.72
N ALA A 11 -21.67 20.93 27.51
CA ALA A 11 -20.29 20.67 27.13
C ALA A 11 -20.28 19.54 26.10
N GLY A 12 -20.56 19.87 24.85
CA GLY A 12 -20.40 18.97 23.71
C GLY A 12 -18.91 18.73 23.45
N LEU A 13 -18.36 17.67 24.04
CA LEU A 13 -17.02 17.20 23.72
C LEU A 13 -17.09 16.46 22.37
N VAL A 14 -17.02 17.20 21.27
CA VAL A 14 -16.86 16.60 19.94
C VAL A 14 -15.42 16.10 19.84
N ALA A 15 -15.20 14.85 20.26
CA ALA A 15 -13.98 14.12 19.94
C ALA A 15 -13.97 13.89 18.42
N ALA A 16 -13.37 14.82 17.68
CA ALA A 16 -12.98 14.62 16.30
C ALA A 16 -11.86 13.57 16.29
N PHE A 17 -12.25 12.29 16.30
CA PHE A 17 -11.35 11.22 15.90
C PHE A 17 -11.01 11.46 14.44
N GLY A 18 -9.78 11.92 14.21
CA GLY A 18 -9.24 12.15 12.87
C GLY A 18 -9.46 10.90 12.02
N LEU A 19 -10.09 11.11 10.87
CA LEU A 19 -10.17 10.10 9.82
C LEU A 19 -8.74 9.64 9.55
N SER A 20 -8.46 8.37 9.86
CA SER A 20 -7.26 7.70 9.37
C SER A 20 -7.33 7.71 7.84
N SER A 21 -6.56 8.60 7.22
CA SER A 21 -6.26 8.61 5.79
C SER A 21 -5.33 7.44 5.42
N ALA A 22 -5.64 6.23 5.89
CA ALA A 22 -4.83 5.04 5.68
C ALA A 22 -5.30 4.19 4.49
N HIS A 23 -6.08 4.76 3.56
CA HIS A 23 -6.65 3.98 2.46
C HIS A 23 -6.76 4.72 1.11
N ALA A 24 -5.97 5.77 0.89
CA ALA A 24 -6.03 6.53 -0.36
C ALA A 24 -4.66 6.62 -1.05
N ALA A 25 -4.04 5.48 -1.33
CA ALA A 25 -3.07 5.36 -2.42
C ALA A 25 -2.81 3.88 -2.68
N ALA A 26 -3.42 3.33 -3.74
CA ALA A 26 -2.59 2.45 -4.56
C ALA A 26 -1.30 3.22 -4.84
N SER A 27 -0.14 2.64 -4.53
CA SER A 27 1.14 3.33 -4.70
C SER A 27 1.23 3.99 -6.09
N GLN A 28 1.74 5.23 -6.18
CA GLN A 28 1.91 5.90 -7.48
C GLN A 28 2.72 5.03 -8.46
N LEU A 29 3.61 4.18 -7.93
CA LEU A 29 4.30 3.17 -8.68
C LEU A 29 3.36 2.14 -9.32
N LEU A 30 2.38 1.60 -8.58
CA LEU A 30 1.40 0.66 -9.12
C LEU A 30 0.62 1.28 -10.29
N GLU A 31 0.16 2.53 -10.14
CA GLU A 31 -0.53 3.23 -11.22
C GLU A 31 0.38 3.47 -12.43
N SER A 32 1.64 3.82 -12.20
CA SER A 32 2.64 3.95 -13.28
C SER A 32 2.89 2.61 -13.99
N VAL A 33 2.99 1.51 -13.25
CA VAL A 33 3.19 0.16 -13.79
C VAL A 33 1.99 -0.31 -14.61
N LYS A 34 0.76 0.00 -14.18
CA LYS A 34 -0.47 -0.28 -14.94
C LYS A 34 -0.47 0.39 -16.32
N GLN A 35 0.12 1.58 -16.42
CA GLN A 35 0.14 2.38 -17.65
C GLN A 35 1.42 2.19 -18.48
N ASN A 36 2.48 1.63 -17.89
CA ASN A 36 3.80 1.51 -18.51
C ASN A 36 4.27 0.04 -18.54
N LYS A 37 4.06 -0.62 -19.69
CA LYS A 37 4.49 -2.01 -19.90
C LYS A 37 6.00 -2.21 -19.78
N GLN A 38 6.81 -1.21 -20.13
CA GLN A 38 8.27 -1.33 -20.03
C GLN A 38 8.70 -1.39 -18.57
N LEU A 39 8.14 -0.53 -17.72
CA LEU A 39 8.39 -0.54 -16.27
C LEU A 39 7.91 -1.86 -15.66
N ALA A 40 6.72 -2.34 -16.01
CA ALA A 40 6.23 -3.64 -15.56
C ALA A 40 7.17 -4.79 -15.97
N SER A 41 7.68 -4.76 -17.20
CA SER A 41 8.63 -5.77 -17.70
C SER A 41 9.98 -5.73 -16.99
N GLN A 42 10.44 -4.54 -16.59
CA GLN A 42 11.66 -4.37 -15.80
C GLN A 42 11.51 -4.98 -14.41
N LEU A 43 10.45 -4.62 -13.67
CA LEU A 43 10.12 -5.19 -12.36
C LEU A 43 9.96 -6.71 -12.45
N CYS A 44 9.28 -7.18 -13.49
CA CYS A 44 9.14 -8.59 -13.77
C CYS A 44 10.50 -9.30 -13.98
N GLY A 45 11.45 -8.64 -14.63
CA GLY A 45 12.83 -9.11 -14.74
C GLY A 45 13.55 -9.22 -13.39
N GLU A 46 13.29 -8.29 -12.46
CA GLU A 46 13.82 -8.36 -11.10
C GLU A 46 13.24 -9.56 -10.33
N PHE A 47 11.93 -9.79 -10.44
CA PHE A 47 11.29 -10.94 -9.81
C PHE A 47 11.76 -12.27 -10.39
N ARG A 48 12.02 -12.35 -11.71
CA ARG A 48 12.65 -13.52 -12.32
C ARG A 48 14.05 -13.78 -11.78
N LYS A 49 14.88 -12.76 -11.61
CA LYS A 49 16.22 -12.91 -11.00
C LYS A 49 16.13 -13.42 -9.57
N LEU A 50 15.18 -12.88 -8.81
CA LEU A 50 14.91 -13.33 -7.45
C LEU A 50 14.46 -14.80 -7.44
N ASN A 51 13.60 -15.21 -8.36
CA ASN A 51 13.15 -16.59 -8.49
C ASN A 51 14.25 -17.56 -8.94
N ALA A 52 15.09 -17.14 -9.88
CA ALA A 52 16.29 -17.90 -10.28
C ALA A 52 17.28 -18.10 -9.13
N SER A 53 17.26 -17.23 -8.11
CA SER A 53 18.05 -17.39 -6.87
C SER A 53 17.39 -18.31 -5.83
N GLY A 54 16.26 -18.95 -6.16
CA GLY A 54 15.54 -19.87 -5.27
C GLY A 54 14.61 -19.20 -4.25
N ARG A 55 14.39 -17.88 -4.34
CA ARG A 55 13.46 -17.15 -3.48
C ARG A 55 12.12 -16.94 -4.18
N LYS A 56 11.01 -16.87 -3.44
CA LYS A 56 9.71 -16.55 -4.02
C LYS A 56 9.51 -15.05 -4.03
N ALA A 57 8.86 -14.54 -5.07
CA ALA A 57 8.55 -13.11 -5.15
C ALA A 57 7.64 -12.66 -3.99
N HIS A 58 6.76 -13.57 -3.53
CA HIS A 58 5.81 -13.34 -2.45
C HIS A 58 6.32 -13.69 -1.05
N ASP A 59 7.57 -14.16 -0.89
CA ASP A 59 8.11 -14.41 0.44
C ASP A 59 8.21 -13.09 1.24
N PRO A 60 7.96 -13.09 2.57
CA PRO A 60 7.99 -11.86 3.37
C PRO A 60 9.29 -11.06 3.26
N ALA A 61 10.43 -11.75 3.10
CA ALA A 61 11.72 -11.10 2.90
C ALA A 61 11.82 -10.41 1.53
N SER A 62 11.31 -11.04 0.47
CA SER A 62 11.27 -10.48 -0.88
C SER A 62 10.36 -9.25 -0.93
N ILE A 63 9.17 -9.33 -0.32
CA ILE A 63 8.23 -8.19 -0.24
C ILE A 63 8.86 -7.02 0.50
N ARG A 64 9.52 -7.25 1.65
CA ARG A 64 10.23 -6.18 2.37
C ARG A 64 11.35 -5.55 1.54
N ASN A 65 12.09 -6.35 0.77
CA ASN A 65 13.14 -5.84 -0.11
C ASN A 65 12.57 -5.01 -1.25
N THR A 66 11.50 -5.48 -1.90
CA THR A 66 10.77 -4.71 -2.93
C THR A 66 10.24 -3.41 -2.34
N ALA A 67 9.63 -3.47 -1.15
CA ALA A 67 9.12 -2.30 -0.45
C ALA A 67 10.23 -1.26 -0.21
N ALA A 68 11.37 -1.68 0.34
CA ALA A 68 12.51 -0.80 0.57
C ALA A 68 13.08 -0.23 -0.74
N SER A 69 13.22 -1.06 -1.78
CA SER A 69 13.80 -0.64 -3.07
C SER A 69 12.92 0.34 -3.82
N GLN A 70 11.61 0.24 -3.65
CA GLN A 70 10.61 1.05 -4.36
C GLN A 70 10.02 2.17 -3.51
N GLY A 71 10.45 2.32 -2.25
CA GLY A 71 9.90 3.33 -1.33
C GLY A 71 8.42 3.10 -0.99
N LEU A 72 8.00 1.84 -0.87
CA LEU A 72 6.62 1.43 -0.63
C LEU A 72 6.39 0.93 0.80
N SER A 73 5.12 0.89 1.20
CA SER A 73 4.72 0.05 2.33
C SER A 73 4.84 -1.44 1.94
N PRO A 74 4.98 -2.35 2.91
CA PRO A 74 4.99 -3.79 2.63
C PRO A 74 3.72 -4.26 1.91
N ILE A 75 2.56 -3.69 2.27
CA ILE A 75 1.26 -4.02 1.66
C ILE A 75 1.24 -3.59 0.19
N ASP A 76 1.68 -2.37 -0.11
CA ASP A 76 1.74 -1.86 -1.49
C ASP A 76 2.73 -2.66 -2.35
N ALA A 77 3.85 -3.08 -1.75
CA ALA A 77 4.82 -3.93 -2.43
C ALA A 77 4.26 -5.33 -2.73
N GLU A 78 3.44 -5.90 -1.84
CA GLU A 78 2.75 -7.16 -2.07
C GLU A 78 1.70 -7.05 -3.20
N ILE A 79 0.92 -5.95 -3.21
CA ILE A 79 -0.05 -5.67 -4.28
C ILE A 79 0.68 -5.49 -5.62
N LEU A 80 1.77 -4.70 -5.64
CA LEU A 80 2.60 -4.50 -6.81
C LEU A 80 3.17 -5.82 -7.34
N THR A 81 3.72 -6.64 -6.45
CA THR A 81 4.28 -7.94 -6.80
C THR A 81 3.21 -8.84 -7.42
N THR A 82 2.03 -8.93 -6.79
CA THR A 82 0.89 -9.71 -7.30
C THR A 82 0.46 -9.25 -8.68
N TYR A 83 0.32 -7.93 -8.88
CA TYR A 83 -0.09 -7.37 -10.16
C TYR A 83 0.92 -7.68 -11.27
N VAL A 84 2.21 -7.41 -11.02
CA VAL A 84 3.26 -7.60 -12.02
C VAL A 84 3.46 -9.08 -12.36
N VAL A 85 3.52 -9.96 -11.35
CA VAL A 85 3.67 -11.41 -11.57
C VAL A 85 2.49 -11.95 -12.37
N GLY A 86 1.26 -11.64 -11.93
CA GLY A 86 0.05 -12.15 -12.57
C GLY A 86 -0.14 -11.69 -14.01
N MET A 87 0.33 -10.49 -14.36
CA MET A 87 0.12 -9.93 -15.71
C MET A 87 1.34 -10.02 -16.63
N TYR A 88 2.57 -10.10 -16.11
CA TYR A 88 3.80 -9.93 -16.92
C TYR A 88 4.83 -11.06 -16.75
N CYS A 89 4.78 -11.87 -15.68
CA CYS A 89 5.66 -13.03 -15.47
C CYS A 89 4.91 -14.20 -14.82
N PRO A 90 4.08 -14.94 -15.59
CA PRO A 90 3.41 -16.12 -15.07
C PRO A 90 4.37 -17.26 -14.69
N ASP A 91 5.64 -17.16 -15.09
CA ASP A 91 6.71 -18.09 -14.75
C ASP A 91 7.29 -17.87 -13.34
N VAL A 92 7.09 -16.70 -12.75
CA VAL A 92 7.57 -16.36 -11.39
C VAL A 92 6.64 -16.97 -10.34
N ARG A 93 7.22 -17.53 -9.27
CA ARG A 93 6.51 -18.18 -8.15
C ARG A 93 6.93 -17.69 -6.77
#